data_AF-A0A2E9TSP2-F1
#
_entry.id   AF-A0A2E9TSP2-F1
#
_cell.length_a   1.000
_cell.length_b   1.000
_cell.length_c   1.000
_cell.angle_alpha   90.00
_cell.angle_beta   90.00
_cell.angle_gamma   90.00
#
_symmetry.space_group_name_H-M   'P 1'
#
loop_
_entity.id
_entity.type
_entity.pdbx_description
1 polymer ?
#
loop_
_entity_poly.entity_id
_entity_poly.type
_entity_poly.pdbx_seq_one_letter_code
_entity_poly.pdbx_strand_id
1 'polypeptide(L)'
;MAKKVQAYIKLQVAAGQANPSPPVGPALGQHGVNIMEFCKAFNAQTQQLDAGAPVPVVITVYSDRSFTFTMKTPPASYLLKKAAGIKSGSGEPNTKKVGKVTREQLEEIAKAKEPDLTAADLEAAVRTIAGSARSMGLDVEG
;
A
#
# COMPACT_ATOMS: atom_id res chain seq x y z
N MET A 1 22.78 -17.36 -6.79
CA MET A 1 23.04 -17.87 -5.42
C MET A 1 22.30 -16.97 -4.44
N ALA A 2 21.34 -17.51 -3.68
CA ALA A 2 20.48 -16.70 -2.81
C ALA A 2 21.27 -16.26 -1.57
N LYS A 3 21.47 -14.94 -1.41
CA LYS A 3 22.05 -14.37 -0.19
C LYS A 3 21.21 -14.78 1.02
N LYS A 4 21.83 -15.17 2.14
CA LYS A 4 21.11 -15.54 3.36
C LYS A 4 20.33 -14.33 3.91
N VAL A 5 19.01 -14.44 3.88
CA VAL A 5 18.10 -13.46 4.47
C VAL A 5 18.24 -13.53 6.00
N GLN A 6 18.50 -12.39 6.61
CA GLN A 6 18.62 -12.23 8.05
C GLN A 6 17.27 -11.87 8.69
N ALA A 7 16.50 -10.98 8.06
CA ALA A 7 15.19 -10.56 8.54
C ALA A 7 14.31 -10.00 7.41
N TYR A 8 12.99 -10.13 7.60
CA TYR A 8 11.98 -9.43 6.80
C TYR A 8 11.33 -8.34 7.65
N ILE A 9 11.43 -7.10 7.20
CA ILE A 9 10.82 -5.94 7.85
C ILE A 9 9.65 -5.49 6.98
N LYS A 10 8.45 -5.43 7.55
CA LYS A 10 7.25 -4.92 6.87
C LYS A 10 6.92 -3.56 7.46
N LEU A 11 7.00 -2.52 6.65
CA LEU A 11 6.75 -1.13 7.05
C LEU A 11 5.73 -0.50 6.12
N GLN A 12 4.98 0.45 6.64
CA GLN A 12 4.06 1.27 5.85
C GLN A 12 4.60 2.69 5.82
N VAL A 13 4.87 3.22 4.63
CA VAL A 13 5.50 4.53 4.44
C VAL A 13 4.64 5.36 3.49
N ALA A 14 4.45 6.64 3.78
CA ALA A 14 3.73 7.53 2.89
C ALA A 14 4.58 7.83 1.63
N ALA A 15 4.02 7.58 0.45
CA ALA A 15 4.63 7.87 -0.85
C ALA A 15 5.10 9.33 -0.93
N GLY A 16 6.32 9.54 -1.41
CA GLY A 16 6.94 10.88 -1.54
C GLY A 16 7.27 11.59 -0.23
N GLN A 17 6.93 11.01 0.93
CA GLN A 17 7.22 11.56 2.27
C GLN A 17 7.92 10.54 3.17
N ALA A 18 8.84 9.74 2.62
CA ALA A 18 9.69 8.90 3.47
C ALA A 18 10.63 9.77 4.30
N ASN A 19 10.26 9.95 5.56
CA ASN A 19 11.07 10.61 6.57
C ASN A 19 11.58 9.58 7.59
N PRO A 20 12.75 9.81 8.21
CA PRO A 20 13.31 8.97 9.28
C PRO A 20 12.52 9.09 10.61
N SER A 21 11.20 9.28 10.53
CA SER A 21 10.29 9.48 11.65
C SER A 21 10.26 8.23 12.55
N PRO A 22 9.85 8.34 13.83
CA PRO A 22 9.90 7.26 14.82
C PRO A 22 9.27 5.90 14.44
N PRO A 23 8.30 5.77 13.51
CA PRO A 23 7.86 4.44 13.07
C PRO A 23 8.85 3.72 12.14
N VAL A 24 9.66 4.46 11.36
CA VAL A 24 10.56 3.89 10.33
C VAL A 24 12.00 3.81 10.82
N GLY A 25 12.45 4.84 11.56
CA GLY A 25 13.83 4.97 12.02
C GLY A 25 14.30 3.84 12.95
N PRO A 26 13.61 3.56 14.08
CA PRO A 26 13.95 2.49 15.00
C PRO A 26 13.85 1.10 14.36
N ALA A 27 12.81 0.85 13.57
CA ALA A 27 12.57 -0.44 12.94
C ALA A 27 13.68 -0.81 11.93
N LEU A 28 14.19 0.17 11.16
CA LEU A 28 15.30 -0.08 10.23
C LEU A 28 16.67 0.00 10.87
N GLY A 29 16.85 0.92 11.82
CA GLY A 29 18.11 1.13 12.54
C GLY A 29 18.51 -0.07 13.39
N GLN A 30 17.55 -0.77 14.01
CA GLN A 30 17.80 -2.00 14.77
C GLN A 30 18.43 -3.11 13.92
N HIS A 31 18.19 -3.12 12.61
CA HIS A 31 18.70 -4.12 11.68
C HIS A 31 19.93 -3.64 10.88
N GLY A 32 20.47 -2.45 11.20
CA GLY A 32 21.66 -1.91 10.55
C GLY A 32 21.44 -1.46 9.10
N VAL A 33 20.19 -1.16 8.72
CA VAL A 33 19.84 -0.67 7.39
C VAL A 33 20.07 0.84 7.31
N ASN A 34 20.61 1.32 6.19
CA ASN A 34 20.87 2.73 5.96
C ASN A 34 19.57 3.50 5.69
N ILE A 35 19.00 4.12 6.72
CA ILE A 35 17.67 4.77 6.69
C ILE A 35 17.61 5.88 5.62
N MET A 36 18.68 6.68 5.47
CA MET A 36 18.71 7.77 4.49
C MET A 36 18.70 7.26 3.05
N GLU A 37 19.41 6.17 2.78
CA GLU A 37 19.46 5.54 1.46
C GLU A 37 18.13 4.91 1.10
N PHE A 38 17.49 4.24 2.06
CA PHE A 38 16.12 3.74 1.91
C PHE A 38 15.14 4.87 1.61
N CYS A 39 15.14 5.95 2.39
CA CYS A 39 14.22 7.08 2.17
C CYS A 39 14.40 7.71 0.78
N LYS A 40 15.64 7.88 0.31
CA LYS A 40 15.93 8.40 -1.04
C LYS A 40 15.44 7.46 -2.14
N ALA A 41 15.79 6.17 -2.05
CA ALA A 41 15.39 5.18 -3.03
C ALA A 41 13.87 4.99 -3.08
N PHE A 42 13.22 5.00 -1.91
CA PHE A 42 11.77 4.93 -1.79
C PHE A 42 11.10 6.18 -2.36
N ASN A 43 11.59 7.39 -2.06
CA ASN A 43 11.02 8.62 -2.62
C ASN A 43 11.19 8.68 -4.15
N ALA A 44 12.33 8.21 -4.69
CA ALA A 44 12.55 8.15 -6.14
C ALA A 44 11.59 7.17 -6.84
N GLN A 45 11.33 6.00 -6.23
CA GLN A 45 10.37 5.03 -6.79
C GLN A 45 8.90 5.44 -6.58
N THR A 46 8.60 6.13 -5.47
CA THR A 46 7.24 6.59 -5.15
C THR A 46 6.90 7.96 -5.72
N GLN A 47 7.83 8.63 -6.40
CA GLN A 47 7.57 9.88 -7.14
C GLN A 47 6.52 9.71 -8.24
N GLN A 48 6.36 8.50 -8.78
CA GLN A 48 5.34 8.18 -9.79
C GLN A 48 3.98 7.83 -9.18
N LEU A 49 3.92 7.59 -7.87
CA LEU A 49 2.70 7.25 -7.14
C LEU A 49 2.13 8.50 -6.46
N ASP A 50 0.82 8.51 -6.24
CA ASP A 50 0.12 9.59 -5.52
C ASP A 50 0.82 9.93 -4.19
N ALA A 51 1.32 11.17 -4.09
CA ALA A 51 1.99 11.65 -2.90
C ALA A 51 1.07 11.57 -1.68
N GLY A 52 1.54 10.93 -0.60
CA GLY A 52 0.79 10.72 0.63
C GLY A 52 0.00 9.41 0.71
N ALA A 53 0.03 8.57 -0.33
CA ALA A 53 -0.54 7.23 -0.24
C ALA A 53 0.32 6.34 0.67
N PRO A 54 -0.25 5.62 1.66
CA PRO A 54 0.50 4.66 2.46
C PRO A 54 0.86 3.47 1.58
N VAL A 55 2.14 3.33 1.25
CA VAL A 55 2.69 2.24 0.46
C VAL A 55 3.31 1.22 1.42
N PRO A 56 2.83 -0.02 1.44
CA PRO A 56 3.45 -1.09 2.20
C PRO A 56 4.74 -1.52 1.50
N VAL A 57 5.83 -1.56 2.25
CA VAL A 57 7.16 -1.95 1.77
C VAL A 57 7.63 -3.16 2.56
N VAL A 58 8.12 -4.16 1.83
CA VAL A 58 8.81 -5.32 2.42
C VAL A 58 10.29 -5.14 2.19
N ILE A 59 11.04 -4.99 3.28
CA ILE A 59 12.49 -4.82 3.28
C ILE A 59 13.10 -6.14 3.72
N THR A 60 13.88 -6.73 2.84
CA THR A 60 14.63 -7.96 3.08
C THR A 60 16.06 -7.55 3.43
N VAL A 61 16.49 -7.84 4.65
CA VAL A 61 17.86 -7.57 5.12
C VAL A 61 18.66 -8.84 4.94
N TYR A 62 19.81 -8.74 4.27
CA TYR A 62 20.76 -9.82 4.10
C TYR A 62 21.88 -9.73 5.14
N SER A 63 22.54 -10.86 5.36
CA SER A 63 23.62 -11.02 6.34
C SER A 63 24.90 -10.22 6.03
N ASP A 64 25.05 -9.72 4.81
CA ASP A 64 26.13 -8.81 4.39
C ASP A 64 25.80 -7.32 4.65
N ARG A 65 24.73 -7.04 5.41
CA ARG A 65 24.16 -5.70 5.64
C ARG A 65 23.62 -5.03 4.38
N SER A 66 23.53 -5.75 3.26
CA SER A 66 22.77 -5.28 2.11
C SER A 66 21.27 -5.44 2.37
N PHE A 67 20.46 -4.56 1.79
CA PHE A 67 19.01 -4.64 1.89
C PHE A 67 18.40 -4.56 0.49
N THR A 68 17.33 -5.31 0.25
CA THR A 68 16.47 -5.15 -0.92
C THR A 68 15.08 -4.81 -0.42
N PHE A 69 14.48 -3.77 -0.97
CA PHE A 69 13.11 -3.41 -0.65
C PHE A 69 12.22 -3.64 -1.88
N THR A 70 11.04 -4.18 -1.64
CA THR A 70 9.98 -4.31 -2.63
C THR A 70 8.82 -3.47 -2.16
N MET A 71 8.55 -2.40 -2.90
CA MET A 71 7.33 -1.62 -2.73
C MET A 71 6.16 -2.40 -3.33
N LYS A 72 5.05 -2.46 -2.59
CA LYS A 72 3.79 -2.94 -3.09
C LYS A 72 2.88 -1.76 -3.39
N THR A 73 1.93 -1.92 -4.29
CA THR A 73 0.88 -0.94 -4.52
C THR A 73 0.16 -0.54 -3.23
N PRO A 74 -0.31 0.72 -3.18
CA PRO A 74 -1.10 1.20 -2.05
C PRO A 74 -2.32 0.30 -1.79
N PRO A 75 -2.73 0.15 -0.51
CA PRO A 75 -3.85 -0.69 -0.15
C PRO A 75 -5.11 -0.18 -0.83
N ALA A 76 -5.96 -1.11 -1.28
CA ALA A 76 -7.24 -0.77 -1.91
C ALA A 76 -8.07 0.12 -0.97
N SER A 77 -7.95 -0.11 0.35
CA SER A 77 -8.58 0.68 1.39
C SER A 77 -8.25 2.18 1.32
N TYR A 78 -7.02 2.56 0.94
CA TYR A 78 -6.66 3.97 0.82
C TYR A 78 -7.20 4.59 -0.47
N LEU A 79 -7.08 3.88 -1.60
CA LEU A 79 -7.59 4.33 -2.89
C LEU A 79 -9.12 4.48 -2.86
N LEU A 80 -9.81 3.54 -2.22
CA LEU A 80 -11.26 3.59 -2.02
C LEU A 80 -11.68 4.73 -1.09
N LYS A 81 -10.92 5.00 -0.02
CA LYS A 81 -11.16 6.16 0.84
C LYS A 81 -10.99 7.49 0.07
N LYS A 82 -9.99 7.57 -0.80
CA LYS A 82 -9.75 8.73 -1.68
C LYS A 82 -10.89 8.90 -2.70
N ALA A 83 -11.31 7.82 -3.36
CA ALA A 83 -12.40 7.83 -4.33
C ALA A 83 -13.76 8.20 -3.69
N ALA A 84 -14.03 7.69 -2.48
CA ALA A 84 -15.24 8.01 -1.72
C ALA A 84 -15.14 9.34 -0.93
N GLY A 85 -13.99 10.02 -0.92
CA GLY A 85 -13.78 11.28 -0.20
C GLY A 85 -13.82 11.17 1.33
N ILE A 86 -13.65 9.97 1.90
CA ILE A 86 -13.80 9.71 3.34
C ILE A 86 -12.45 9.52 4.03
N LYS A 87 -12.32 10.03 5.26
CA LYS A 87 -11.08 9.91 6.06
C LYS A 87 -11.02 8.62 6.89
N SER A 88 -12.17 8.11 7.34
CA SER A 88 -12.28 6.88 8.13
C SER A 88 -13.29 5.92 7.50
N GLY A 89 -12.99 4.63 7.53
CA GLY A 89 -13.96 3.59 7.18
C GLY A 89 -15.05 3.47 8.25
N SER A 90 -16.12 2.75 7.94
CA SER A 90 -17.18 2.47 8.90
C SER A 90 -16.68 1.51 9.98
N GLY A 91 -16.96 1.84 11.25
CA GLY A 91 -16.78 0.89 12.36
C GLY A 91 -17.77 -0.28 12.31
N GLU A 92 -18.86 -0.14 11.56
CA GLU A 92 -19.90 -1.16 11.39
C GLU A 92 -20.24 -1.28 9.89
N PRO A 93 -19.38 -1.94 9.09
CA PRO A 93 -19.48 -1.94 7.62
C PRO A 93 -20.78 -2.51 7.05
N ASN A 94 -21.49 -3.34 7.84
CA ASN A 94 -22.79 -3.90 7.48
C ASN A 94 -23.97 -2.97 7.82
N THR A 95 -23.83 -2.09 8.81
CA THR A 95 -24.96 -1.30 9.37
C THR A 95 -24.87 0.17 8.99
N LYS A 96 -23.66 0.75 8.94
CA LYS A 96 -23.43 2.16 8.62
C LYS A 96 -22.61 2.26 7.34
N LYS A 97 -23.24 2.66 6.25
CA LYS A 97 -22.55 2.98 5.01
C LYS A 97 -21.96 4.38 5.09
N VAL A 98 -20.66 4.49 4.84
CA VAL A 98 -19.91 5.76 5.01
C VAL A 98 -19.60 6.47 3.70
N GLY A 99 -19.98 5.87 2.57
CA GLY A 99 -19.79 6.47 1.24
C GLY A 99 -20.23 5.52 0.15
N LYS A 100 -20.19 6.00 -1.09
CA LYS A 100 -20.48 5.21 -2.29
C LYS A 100 -19.29 5.26 -3.24
N VAL A 101 -19.06 4.18 -3.96
CA VAL A 101 -18.07 4.09 -5.05
C VAL A 101 -18.76 3.52 -6.29
N THR A 102 -18.46 4.10 -7.44
CA THR A 102 -19.01 3.65 -8.73
C THR A 102 -18.13 2.57 -9.35
N ARG A 103 -18.71 1.77 -10.26
CA ARG A 103 -17.94 0.76 -11.01
C ARG A 103 -16.76 1.35 -11.80
N GLU A 104 -16.92 2.54 -12.36
CA GLU A 104 -15.84 3.24 -13.09
C GLU A 104 -14.64 3.54 -12.19
N GLN A 105 -14.88 4.03 -10.97
CA GLN A 105 -13.82 4.28 -9.99
C GLN A 105 -13.13 2.98 -9.56
N LEU A 106 -13.89 1.88 -9.46
CA LEU A 106 -13.32 0.57 -9.14
C LEU A 106 -12.43 0.05 -10.28
N GLU A 107 -12.79 0.31 -11.54
CA GLU A 107 -11.99 -0.05 -12.71
C GLU A 107 -10.69 0.75 -12.79
N GLU A 108 -10.73 2.05 -12.52
CA GLU A 108 -9.51 2.88 -12.45
C GLU A 108 -8.58 2.41 -11.33
N ILE A 109 -9.14 2.13 -10.14
CA ILE A 109 -8.39 1.60 -9.00
C ILE A 109 -7.83 0.20 -9.31
N ALA A 110 -8.59 -0.64 -9.99
CA ALA A 110 -8.17 -1.98 -10.39
C ALA A 110 -7.01 -1.92 -11.40
N LYS A 111 -7.06 -1.04 -12.41
CA LYS A 111 -5.97 -0.81 -13.37
C LYS A 111 -4.72 -0.25 -12.70
N ALA A 112 -4.88 0.73 -11.82
CA ALA A 112 -3.76 1.29 -11.06
C ALA A 112 -3.07 0.23 -10.15
N LYS A 113 -3.82 -0.79 -9.74
CA LYS A 113 -3.35 -1.86 -8.85
C LYS A 113 -3.04 -3.18 -9.57
N GLU A 114 -3.31 -3.26 -10.86
CA GLU A 114 -3.12 -4.43 -11.73
C GLU A 114 -1.75 -5.13 -11.56
N PRO A 115 -0.59 -4.43 -11.48
CA PRO A 115 0.70 -5.11 -11.37
C PRO A 115 0.91 -5.90 -10.07
N ASP A 116 0.12 -5.64 -9.02
CA ASP A 116 0.18 -6.35 -7.73
C ASP A 116 -1.06 -7.21 -7.47
N LEU A 117 -2.05 -7.16 -8.36
CA LEU A 117 -3.30 -7.86 -8.18
C LEU A 117 -3.16 -9.28 -8.72
N THR A 118 -3.49 -10.28 -7.92
CA THR A 118 -3.49 -11.70 -8.33
C THR A 118 -4.73 -12.05 -9.15
N ALA A 119 -5.44 -11.06 -9.69
CA ALA A 119 -6.62 -11.31 -10.50
C ALA A 119 -6.22 -11.83 -11.87
N ALA A 120 -6.94 -12.84 -12.35
CA ALA A 120 -6.77 -13.37 -13.71
C ALA A 120 -7.25 -12.35 -14.76
N ASP A 121 -8.32 -11.60 -14.45
CA ASP A 121 -9.01 -10.72 -15.37
C ASP A 121 -9.34 -9.37 -14.71
N LEU A 122 -9.54 -8.33 -15.53
CA LEU A 122 -9.97 -7.00 -15.07
C LEU A 122 -11.27 -7.05 -14.25
N GLU A 123 -12.24 -7.90 -14.62
CA GLU A 123 -13.46 -8.07 -13.83
C GLU A 123 -13.20 -8.69 -12.45
N ALA A 124 -12.29 -9.67 -12.37
CA ALA A 124 -11.90 -10.28 -11.10
C ALA A 124 -11.15 -9.27 -10.20
N ALA A 125 -10.37 -8.38 -10.80
CA ALA A 125 -9.73 -7.27 -10.11
C ALA A 125 -10.79 -6.31 -9.53
N VAL A 126 -11.74 -5.85 -10.36
CA VAL A 126 -12.86 -5.00 -9.92
C VAL A 126 -13.65 -5.66 -8.79
N ARG A 127 -13.95 -6.95 -8.89
CA ARG A 127 -14.64 -7.71 -7.83
C ARG A 127 -13.86 -7.75 -6.52
N THR A 128 -12.55 -7.88 -6.59
CA THR A 128 -11.67 -7.87 -5.41
C THR A 128 -11.67 -6.51 -4.72
N ILE A 129 -11.63 -5.42 -5.51
CA ILE A 129 -11.72 -4.05 -4.98
C ILE A 129 -13.13 -3.79 -4.43
N ALA A 130 -14.19 -4.26 -5.09
CA ALA A 130 -15.57 -4.15 -4.62
C ALA A 130 -15.79 -4.87 -3.28
N GLY A 131 -15.21 -6.06 -3.10
CA GLY A 131 -15.23 -6.78 -1.83
C GLY A 131 -14.52 -6.02 -0.70
N SER A 132 -13.40 -5.36 -1.05
CA SER A 132 -12.68 -4.49 -0.12
C SER A 132 -13.49 -3.24 0.24
N ALA A 133 -14.22 -2.65 -0.71
CA ALA A 133 -15.11 -1.52 -0.48
C ALA A 133 -16.26 -1.88 0.48
N ARG A 134 -16.93 -3.01 0.24
CA ARG A 134 -18.00 -3.52 1.11
C ARG A 134 -17.51 -3.76 2.54
N SER A 135 -16.31 -4.32 2.71
CA SER A 135 -15.70 -4.57 4.02
C SER A 135 -15.37 -3.29 4.79
N MET A 136 -15.28 -2.14 4.12
CA MET A 136 -15.09 -0.83 4.75
C MET A 136 -16.40 -0.07 4.98
N GLY A 137 -17.54 -0.63 4.58
CA GLY A 137 -18.84 0.04 4.64
C GLY A 137 -19.03 1.06 3.52
N LEU A 138 -18.36 0.91 2.38
CA LEU A 138 -18.70 1.63 1.16
C LEU A 138 -19.78 0.87 0.40
N ASP A 139 -20.78 1.59 -0.10
CA ASP A 139 -21.73 1.04 -1.05
C ASP A 139 -21.09 1.01 -2.44
N VAL A 140 -21.30 -0.08 -3.15
CA VAL A 140 -20.79 -0.26 -4.51
C VAL A 140 -22.00 -0.19 -5.42
N GLU A 141 -22.16 0.94 -6.11
CA GLU A 141 -23.20 1.09 -7.13
C GLU A 141 -22.63 0.58 -8.47
N GLY A 142 -23.11 -0.59 -8.89
CA GLY A 142 -22.68 -1.29 -10.10
C GLY A 142 -23.17 -2.72 -10.19
#